data_AF-A0A958LXD3-F1
#
_entry.id   AF-A0A958LXD3-F1
#
_cell.length_a   1.000
_cell.length_b   1.000
_cell.length_c   1.000
_cell.angle_alpha   90.00
_cell.angle_beta   90.00
_cell.angle_gamma   90.00
#
_symmetry.space_group_name_H-M   'P 1'
#
loop_
_entity.id
_entity.type
_entity.pdbx_description
1 polymer ?
#
loop_
_entity_poly.entity_id
_entity_poly.type
_entity_poly.pdbx_seq_one_letter_code
_entity_poly.pdbx_strand_id
1 'polypeptide(L)' 'EVEKDQVQLVENCMALLKPSGTLYFSNNKRKFKIDTQLEEKFSVKNITADTIPIDFHDQKIHHCFEIRKK' A
#
# COMPACT_ATOMS: atom_id res chain seq x y z
N GLU A 1 -4.72 -5.09 -13.75
CA GLU A 1 -5.36 -5.44 -12.45
C GLU A 1 -4.41 -5.00 -11.34
N VAL A 2 -4.92 -4.53 -10.19
CA VAL A 2 -4.13 -3.89 -9.12
C VAL A 2 -2.84 -4.62 -8.74
N GLU A 3 -2.83 -5.95 -8.70
CA GLU A 3 -1.63 -6.73 -8.35
C GLU A 3 -0.54 -6.73 -9.43
N LYS A 4 -0.93 -6.64 -10.71
CA LYS A 4 0.01 -6.57 -11.85
C LYS A 4 0.54 -5.15 -12.04
N ASP A 5 -0.30 -4.15 -11.77
CA ASP A 5 -0.01 -2.75 -12.07
C ASP A 5 0.54 -1.97 -10.86
N GLN A 6 0.59 -2.59 -9.67
CA GLN A 6 0.93 -1.93 -8.41
C GLN A 6 2.25 -1.15 -8.47
N VAL A 7 3.28 -1.69 -9.12
CA VAL A 7 4.59 -1.06 -9.20
C VAL A 7 4.47 0.28 -9.91
N GLN A 8 3.92 0.26 -11.13
CA GLN A 8 3.77 1.46 -11.94
C GLN A 8 2.86 2.50 -11.26
N LEU A 9 1.79 2.06 -10.62
CA LEU A 9 0.86 2.95 -9.90
C LEU A 9 1.58 3.65 -8.74
N VAL A 10 2.28 2.89 -7.89
CA VAL A 10 3.00 3.45 -6.74
C VAL A 10 4.10 4.39 -7.21
N GLU A 11 4.90 4.01 -8.21
CA GLU A 11 5.98 4.85 -8.72
C GLU A 11 5.47 6.19 -9.28
N ASN A 12 4.38 6.15 -10.06
CA ASN A 12 3.77 7.36 -10.61
C ASN A 12 3.27 8.29 -9.49
N CYS A 13 2.63 7.73 -8.47
CA CYS A 13 2.19 8.52 -7.32
C CYS A 13 3.38 9.09 -6.52
N MET A 14 4.41 8.28 -6.26
CA MET A 14 5.60 8.69 -5.52
C MET A 14 6.41 9.79 -6.23
N ALA A 15 6.40 9.80 -7.57
CA ALA A 15 7.03 10.85 -8.37
C ALA A 15 6.36 12.23 -8.20
N LEU A 16 5.06 12.26 -7.91
CA LEU A 16 4.29 13.48 -7.70
C LEU A 16 4.38 14.01 -6.25
N LEU A 17 4.80 13.17 -5.31
CA LEU A 17 4.89 13.54 -3.90
C LEU A 17 6.13 14.38 -3.61
N LYS A 18 5.94 15.40 -2.76
CA LYS A 18 7.02 16.13 -2.11
C LYS A 18 7.96 15.15 -1.37
N PRO A 19 9.22 15.52 -1.09
CA PRO A 19 10.17 14.64 -0.42
C PRO A 19 9.67 14.00 0.88
N SER A 20 8.90 14.75 1.68
CA SER A 20 8.28 14.29 2.94
C SER A 20 6.86 13.74 2.77
N GLY A 21 6.39 13.58 1.54
CA GLY A 21 5.05 13.08 1.24
C GLY A 21 4.90 11.61 1.63
N THR A 22 3.68 11.25 2.02
CA THR A 22 3.30 9.87 2.33
C THR A 22 2.20 9.42 1.37
N LEU A 23 2.38 8.26 0.75
CA LEU A 23 1.37 7.60 -0.06
C LEU A 23 0.67 6.53 0.79
N TYR A 24 -0.64 6.63 0.94
CA TYR A 24 -1.45 5.51 1.44
C TYR A 24 -1.99 4.74 0.25
N PHE A 25 -1.57 3.48 0.12
CA PHE A 25 -2.00 2.59 -0.95
C PHE A 25 -2.88 1.48 -0.37
N SER A 26 -4.15 1.45 -0.77
CA SER A 26 -5.12 0.48 -0.28
C SER A 26 -5.94 -0.16 -1.39
N ASN A 27 -6.30 -1.43 -1.21
CA ASN A 27 -7.21 -2.14 -2.10
C ASN A 27 -7.91 -3.30 -1.37
N ASN A 28 -8.96 -3.87 -1.96
CA ASN A 28 -9.75 -4.96 -1.39
C ASN A 28 -9.52 -6.32 -2.07
N LYS A 29 -8.45 -6.47 -2.86
CA LYS A 29 -8.15 -7.76 -3.49
C LYS A 29 -7.76 -8.77 -2.42
N ARG A 30 -8.50 -9.87 -2.33
CA ARG A 30 -8.19 -10.96 -1.39
C ARG A 30 -6.81 -11.53 -1.70
N LYS A 31 -6.03 -11.78 -0.64
CA LYS A 31 -4.66 -12.32 -0.72
C LYS A 31 -3.69 -11.41 -1.51
N PHE A 32 -3.98 -10.12 -1.60
CA PHE A 32 -3.07 -9.16 -2.25
C PHE A 32 -1.70 -9.20 -1.58
N LYS A 33 -0.65 -9.20 -2.41
CA LYS A 33 0.74 -9.09 -1.97
C LYS A 33 1.38 -7.88 -2.62
N ILE A 34 2.06 -7.09 -1.80
CA ILE A 34 2.89 -6.01 -2.31
C ILE A 34 4.12 -6.60 -3.01
N ASP A 35 4.49 -6.02 -4.14
CA ASP A 35 5.66 -6.45 -4.90
C ASP A 35 6.95 -6.08 -4.15
N THR A 36 7.89 -7.03 -4.04
CA THR A 36 9.17 -6.83 -3.33
C THR A 36 9.99 -5.69 -3.93
N GLN A 37 9.82 -5.40 -5.22
CA GLN A 37 10.46 -4.26 -5.87
C GLN A 37 10.07 -2.92 -5.21
N LEU A 38 8.84 -2.78 -4.72
CA LEU A 38 8.40 -1.58 -4.01
C LEU A 38 9.05 -1.48 -2.63
N GLU A 39 9.24 -2.61 -1.95
CA GLU A 39 9.93 -2.67 -0.64
C GLU A 39 11.43 -2.36 -0.77
N GLU A 40 12.04 -2.71 -1.91
CA GLU A 40 13.42 -2.36 -2.23
C GLU A 40 13.57 -0.86 -2.51
N LYS A 41 12.65 -0.25 -3.26
CA LYS A 41 12.72 1.17 -3.66
C LYS A 41 12.23 2.15 -2.59
N PHE A 42 11.23 1.78 -1.80
CA PHE A 42 10.53 2.68 -0.88
C PHE A 42 10.47 2.11 0.54
N SER A 43 10.26 2.98 1.52
CA SER A 43 9.90 2.55 2.86
C SER A 43 8.42 2.16 2.83
N VAL A 44 8.14 0.86 2.87
CA VAL A 44 6.78 0.31 2.81
C VAL A 44 6.44 -0.27 4.17
N LYS A 45 5.37 0.24 4.79
CA LYS A 45 4.83 -0.26 6.06
C LYS A 45 3.42 -0.77 5.84
N ASN A 46 3.18 -2.03 6.15
CA ASN A 46 1.82 -2.57 6.20
C ASN A 46 1.10 -2.04 7.45
N ILE A 47 0.00 -1.31 7.24
CA ILE A 47 -0.86 -0.75 8.29
C ILE A 47 -2.28 -1.34 8.23
N THR A 48 -2.46 -2.46 7.54
CA THR A 48 -3.77 -3.09 7.32
C THR A 48 -4.51 -3.30 8.65
N ALA A 49 -3.85 -3.91 9.63
CA ALA A 49 -4.45 -4.19 10.95
C ALA A 49 -4.90 -2.92 11.68
N ASP A 50 -4.13 -1.84 11.57
CA ASP A 50 -4.44 -0.56 12.22
C ASP A 50 -5.62 0.18 11.56
N THR A 51 -5.94 -0.18 10.31
CA THR A 51 -6.96 0.48 9.49
C THR A 51 -8.26 -0.31 9.37
N ILE A 52 -8.35 -1.51 9.97
CA ILE A 52 -9.59 -2.27 10.05
C ILE A 52 -10.31 -1.85 11.34
N PRO A 53 -11.51 -1.26 11.26
CA PRO A 53 -12.27 -0.90 12.45
C PRO A 53 -12.69 -2.12 13.27
N ILE A 54 -12.82 -1.94 14.59
CA ILE A 54 -13.13 -3.04 15.53
C ILE A 54 -14.51 -3.69 15.29
N ASP A 55 -15.44 -2.96 14.68
CA ASP A 55 -16.79 -3.41 14.33
C ASP A 55 -16.86 -4.29 13.08
N PHE A 56 -15.76 -4.38 12.30
CA PHE A 56 -15.70 -5.27 11.16
C PHE A 56 -15.45 -6.72 11.58
N HIS A 57 -16.42 -7.58 11.28
CA HIS A 57 -16.34 -9.01 11.57
C HIS A 57 -15.31 -9.73 10.70
N ASP A 58 -15.11 -9.30 9.45
CA ASP A 58 -14.09 -9.85 8.55
C ASP A 58 -12.84 -8.96 8.60
N GLN A 59 -11.72 -9.56 9.02
CA GLN A 59 -10.42 -8.89 9.12
C GLN A 59 -9.61 -8.96 7.81
N LYS A 60 -10.20 -9.47 6.72
CA LYS A 60 -9.59 -9.60 5.39
C LYS A 60 -10.31 -8.77 4.33
N ILE A 61 -10.96 -7.68 4.75
CA ILE A 61 -11.75 -6.79 3.90
C ILE A 61 -10.90 -5.93 2.96
N HIS A 62 -9.69 -5.57 3.37
CA HIS A 62 -8.77 -4.79 2.56
C HIS A 62 -7.31 -5.01 2.99
N HIS A 63 -6.42 -4.42 2.20
CA HIS A 63 -5.01 -4.23 2.50
C HIS A 63 -4.72 -2.74 2.46
N CYS A 64 -3.88 -2.26 3.38
CA CYS A 64 -3.44 -0.87 3.44
C CYS A 64 -1.95 -0.77 3.76
N PHE A 65 -1.24 0.02 2.97
CA PHE A 65 0.19 0.27 3.09
C PHE A 65 0.47 1.76 3.16
N GLU A 66 1.34 2.14 4.08
CA GLU A 66 1.98 3.45 4.11
C GLU A 66 3.30 3.35 3.36
N ILE A 67 3.49 4.17 2.32
CA ILE A 67 4.68 4.17 1.47
C ILE A 67 5.31 5.57 1.50
N ARG A 68 6.63 5.60 1.79
CA ARG A 68 7.41 6.84 1.88
C ARG A 68 8.73 6.69 1.11
N LYS A 69 9.33 7.82 0.72
CA LYS A 69 10.70 7.83 0.19
C LYS A 69 11.66 7.30 1.27
N LYS A 70 12.65 6.51 0.86
CA LYS A 70 13.77 6.14 1.72
C LYS A 70 14.73 7.31 1.88
#